data_AF-A0A7I9V6I6-F1
#
_entry.id   AF-A0A7I9V6I6-F1
#
_cell.length_a   1.000
_cell.length_b   1.000
_cell.length_c   1.000
_cell.angle_alpha   90.00
_cell.angle_beta   90.00
_cell.angle_gamma   90.00
#
_symmetry.space_group_name_H-M   'P 1'
#
loop_
_entity.id
_entity.type
_entity.pdbx_description
1 polymer ?
#
loop_
_entity_poly.entity_id
_entity_poly.type
_entity_poly.pdbx_seq_one_letter_code
_entity_poly.pdbx_strand_id
1 'polypeptide(L)' 'MADDTQWYYQISTGAVTKGKVGDVFDRMGPYPDEATARRALEIAAARNAAADAQDESDD' A
#
# COMPACT_ATOMS: atom_id res chain seq x y z
N MET A 1 20.91 3.27 -9.41
CA MET A 1 20.48 4.13 -8.28
C MET A 1 19.18 4.83 -8.70
N ALA A 2 18.05 4.12 -8.66
CA ALA A 2 16.74 4.66 -9.07
C ALA A 2 15.61 4.34 -8.07
N ASP A 3 15.87 3.48 -7.08
CA ASP A 3 14.89 3.02 -6.10
C ASP A 3 14.67 4.01 -4.93
N ASP A 4 15.50 5.05 -4.83
CA ASP A 4 15.47 5.98 -3.68
C ASP A 4 14.38 7.06 -3.83
N THR A 5 13.82 7.27 -5.03
CA THR A 5 12.73 8.24 -5.24
C THR A 5 11.33 7.68 -5.03
N GLN A 6 11.23 6.37 -4.81
CA GLN A 6 9.94 5.68 -4.67
C GLN A 6 9.42 5.84 -3.25
N TRP A 7 8.13 6.14 -3.13
CA TRP A 7 7.45 6.30 -1.85
C TRP A 7 6.72 5.01 -1.48
N TYR A 8 6.75 4.69 -0.19
CA TYR A 8 6.13 3.50 0.37
C TYR A 8 5.31 3.90 1.60
N TYR A 9 4.17 3.25 1.77
CA TYR A 9 3.30 3.45 2.91
C TYR A 9 3.38 2.24 3.84
N GLN A 10 3.72 2.46 5.12
CA GLN A 10 3.80 1.42 6.14
C GLN A 10 2.42 1.28 6.81
N ILE A 11 1.76 0.13 6.65
CA ILE A 11 0.39 -0.06 7.17
C ILE A 11 0.40 -0.16 8.71
N SER A 12 1.40 -0.84 9.27
CA SER A 12 1.53 -1.05 10.72
C SER A 12 1.64 0.25 11.51
N THR A 13 2.34 1.26 10.98
CA THR A 13 2.60 2.53 11.68
C THR A 13 1.83 3.71 11.10
N GLY A 14 1.29 3.56 9.89
CA GLY A 14 0.66 4.64 9.12
C GLY A 14 1.64 5.72 8.63
N ALA A 15 2.94 5.41 8.62
CA ALA A 15 3.96 6.33 8.18
C ALA A 15 4.23 6.21 6.68
N VAL A 16 4.53 7.35 6.05
CA VAL A 16 5.01 7.38 4.66
C VAL A 16 6.52 7.51 4.68
N THR A 17 7.21 6.59 4.02
CA THR A 17 8.67 6.57 3.94
C THR A 17 9.13 6.55 2.51
N LYS A 18 10.22 7.25 2.24
CA LYS A 18 10.90 7.24 0.95
C LYS A 18 11.90 6.09 0.93
N GLY A 19 11.84 5.25 -0.11
CA GLY A 19 12.65 4.04 -0.25
C GLY A 19 12.06 2.80 0.44
N LYS A 20 12.73 1.66 0.24
CA LYS A 20 12.31 0.33 0.73
C LYS A 20 12.58 0.19 2.24
N VAL A 21 11.87 0.96 3.06
CA VAL A 21 11.94 0.88 4.53
C VAL A 21 10.91 -0.14 5.01
N GLY A 22 11.32 -0.99 5.94
CA GLY A 22 10.46 -1.99 6.58
C GLY A 22 10.15 -3.22 5.71
N ASP A 23 9.24 -4.04 6.24
CA ASP A 23 8.89 -5.33 5.68
C ASP A 23 8.09 -5.19 4.38
N VAL A 24 8.37 -6.06 3.40
CA VAL A 24 7.71 -6.03 2.09
C VAL A 24 6.22 -6.36 2.20
N PHE A 25 5.84 -7.15 3.20
CA PHE A 25 4.45 -7.53 3.44
C PHE A 25 3.61 -6.41 4.07
N ASP A 26 4.24 -5.49 4.82
CA ASP A 26 3.55 -4.40 5.51
C ASP A 26 3.65 -3.05 4.78
N ARG A 27 4.43 -2.99 3.69
CA ARG A 27 4.58 -1.77 2.88
C ARG A 27 3.76 -1.84 1.61
N MET A 28 3.07 -0.76 1.29
CA MET A 28 2.37 -0.59 0.01
C MET A 28 3.15 0.35 -0.88
N GLY A 29 3.32 -0.02 -2.15
CA GLY A 29 4.08 0.73 -3.14
C GLY A 29 4.72 -0.17 -4.18
N PRO A 30 5.49 0.38 -5.14
CA PRO A 30 6.06 1.73 -5.13
C PRO A 30 5.12 2.84 -5.63
N TYR A 31 5.06 3.94 -4.89
CA TYR A 31 4.33 5.14 -5.27
C TYR A 31 5.25 6.23 -5.84
N PRO A 32 4.77 7.05 -6.78
CA PRO A 32 5.55 8.15 -7.33
C PRO A 32 5.69 9.33 -6.36
N ASP A 33 4.72 9.52 -5.45
CA ASP A 33 4.61 10.69 -4.57
C ASP A 33 4.12 10.32 -3.16
N GLU A 34 4.49 11.14 -2.17
CA GLU A 34 4.02 11.01 -0.77
C GLU A 34 2.49 11.07 -0.66
N ALA A 35 1.85 11.96 -1.44
CA ALA A 35 0.40 12.09 -1.43
C ALA A 35 -0.30 10.80 -1.89
N THR A 36 0.23 10.15 -2.92
CA THR A 36 -0.27 8.86 -3.42
C THR A 36 -0.03 7.77 -2.39
N ALA A 37 1.14 7.77 -1.75
CA ALA A 37 1.43 6.85 -0.66
C ALA A 37 0.50 7.05 0.54
N ARG A 38 0.15 8.28 0.93
CA ARG A 38 -0.87 8.52 1.98
C ARG A 38 -2.24 7.91 1.63
N ARG A 39 -2.62 7.93 0.36
CA ARG A 39 -3.86 7.32 -0.13
C ARG A 39 -3.77 5.82 -0.32
N ALA A 40 -2.61 5.21 -0.08
CA ALA A 40 -2.42 3.77 -0.20
C ALA A 40 -3.41 2.98 0.67
N LEU A 41 -3.70 3.47 1.88
CA LEU A 41 -4.73 2.87 2.75
C LEU A 41 -6.10 2.83 2.10
N GLU A 42 -6.54 3.92 1.47
CA GLU A 42 -7.84 3.98 0.80
C GLU A 42 -7.89 2.98 -0.37
N ILE A 43 -6.80 2.90 -1.14
CA ILE A 43 -6.69 1.96 -2.27
C ILE A 43 -6.71 0.52 -1.78
N ALA A 44 -6.01 0.22 -0.69
CA ALA A 44 -5.96 -1.12 -0.12
C ALA A 44 -7.26 -1.52 0.55
N ALA A 45 -7.91 -0.61 1.26
CA ALA A 45 -9.24 -0.82 1.83
C ALA A 45 -10.26 -1.07 0.71
N ALA A 46 -10.22 -0.29 -0.37
CA ALA A 46 -11.08 -0.51 -1.53
C ALA A 46 -10.81 -1.85 -2.22
N ARG A 47 -9.54 -2.26 -2.35
CA ARG A 47 -9.18 -3.58 -2.89
C ARG A 47 -9.62 -4.72 -1.97
N ASN A 48 -9.47 -4.57 -0.66
CA ASN A 48 -9.85 -5.59 0.30
C ASN A 48 -11.37 -5.77 0.28
N ALA A 49 -12.15 -4.68 0.31
CA ALA A 49 -13.61 -4.73 0.18
C ALA A 49 -14.08 -5.34 -1.15
N ALA A 50 -13.38 -5.07 -2.26
CA ALA A 50 -13.68 -5.69 -3.56
C ALA A 50 -13.32 -7.18 -3.61
N ALA A 51 -12.28 -7.61 -2.89
CA ALA A 51 -11.89 -9.01 -2.80
C ALA A 51 -12.83 -9.81 -1.88
N ASP A 52 -13.26 -9.22 -0.76
CA ASP A 52 -14.23 -9.82 0.18
C ASP A 52 -15.58 -10.09 -0.51
N ALA A 53 -16.05 -9.17 -1.36
CA ALA A 53 -17.27 -9.33 -2.14
C ALA A 53 -17.21 -10.43 -3.23
N GLN A 54 -16.02 -10.95 -3.55
CA GLN A 54 -15.86 -12.04 -4.52
C GLN A 54 -15.83 -13.44 -3.88
N ASP A 55 -15.70 -13.55 -2.55
CA ASP A 55 -15.65 -14.83 -1.84
C ASP A 55 -17.05 -15.41 -1.52
N GLU A 56 -18.10 -14.57 -1.52
CA GLU A 56 -19.49 -15.01 -1.24
C GLU A 56 -20.21 -15.67 -2.44
N SER A 57 -19.51 -16.07 -3.50
CA SER A 57 -20.14 -16.66 -4.71
C SER A 57 -19.73 -18.11 -5.02
N ASP A 58 -19.12 -18.83 -4.06
CA ASP A 58 -18.79 -20.26 -4.19
C ASP A 58 -19.36 -21.08 -3.01
N ASP A 59 -20.69 -21.15 -2.88
CA ASP A 59 -21.44 -22.28 -2.28
C ASP A 59 -22.77 -22.51 -3.01
#